data_AF-A0A8J4QT76-F1
#
_entry.id   AF-A0A8J4QT76-F1
#
_cell.length_a   1.000
_cell.length_b   1.000
_cell.length_c   1.000
_cell.angle_alpha   90.00
_cell.angle_beta   90.00
_cell.angle_gamma   90.00
#
_symmetry.space_group_name_H-M   'P 1'
#
loop_
_entity.id
_entity.type
_entity.pdbx_description
1 polymer ?
#
loop_
_entity_poly.entity_id
_entity_poly.type
_entity_poly.pdbx_seq_one_letter_code
_entity_poly.pdbx_strand_id
1 'polypeptide(L)'
;VCVVRIFAIYTSKPQPPPTQPNNQIEISVKLNAKPTFYTCLHRPISILTDTCRVPLKDQPPELTENERKQIWADVSIEGELSDSEEENAKVIRSDGPDSSALKIELDQLKSKIQALQSHFDEKSKELKSKEEIIAAKEKVIQEKLDSIALLQSEVASLQKKGTVDVEERIGKAHARAGELEKQADKLKRELGTQNEEKKAFESRVNEAEKKVQELSSKLENLQKTNDEQKSKIQKFERALKVAEEEMIKFKFEATSKSKELSEVHGAWLPHWLAVHFIRCQSFMETHWNEHGKPAMDIVFQKAQEKKVQAEKWAEPHVETIKTKWIPALKEQWVVVKTNTEPHVQSLSKKTIEVFEASKSAVTPHVVRAHEFIDPYFQEAKKFSKPYIDQIATVTKPHVDTVRVAIKPYTKKVVHAYGKFLKSATTYHHQIQVTVQETLKRHELTRPLATRELEWFAASALLALPIIILFRIGSAIFCKKAKKPTRNGHTNHARRKAKRGHPDK
;
A
#
# COMPACT_ATOMS: atom_id res chain seq x y z
N VAL A 1 0.16 -27.67 8.23
CA VAL A 1 -0.45 -28.33 7.04
C VAL A 1 -0.59 -27.34 5.85
N CYS A 2 0.30 -26.36 5.69
CA CYS A 2 0.30 -25.42 4.55
C CYS A 2 1.69 -25.12 3.97
N VAL A 3 2.68 -26.03 4.02
CA VAL A 3 4.06 -25.69 3.56
C VAL A 3 4.71 -26.71 2.61
N VAL A 4 4.04 -27.78 2.17
CA VAL A 4 4.72 -28.86 1.41
C VAL A 4 4.12 -29.12 0.02
N ARG A 5 3.90 -28.09 -0.80
CA ARG A 5 3.36 -28.32 -2.15
C ARG A 5 3.90 -27.43 -3.27
N ILE A 6 5.19 -27.12 -3.23
CA ILE A 6 5.93 -26.64 -4.42
C ILE A 6 7.33 -27.25 -4.36
N PHE A 7 7.56 -28.38 -5.05
CA PHE A 7 8.82 -28.82 -5.68
C PHE A 7 8.80 -30.34 -5.99
N ALA A 8 8.11 -30.76 -7.05
CA ALA A 8 8.37 -32.06 -7.67
C ALA A 8 7.62 -32.23 -9.01
N ILE A 9 8.09 -31.65 -10.13
CA ILE A 9 7.99 -32.29 -11.46
C ILE A 9 9.13 -31.77 -12.36
N TYR A 10 10.34 -32.27 -12.21
CA TYR A 10 11.06 -32.78 -13.38
C TYR A 10 12.03 -33.83 -12.97
N THR A 11 11.81 -35.03 -13.49
CA THR A 11 12.64 -35.63 -14.54
C THR A 11 12.02 -36.99 -14.85
N SER A 12 11.27 -37.12 -15.95
CA SER A 12 11.05 -38.40 -16.63
C SER A 12 10.42 -38.15 -18.01
N LYS A 13 11.18 -38.47 -19.06
CA LYS A 13 10.72 -38.58 -20.45
C LYS A 13 9.84 -39.83 -20.60
N PRO A 14 8.78 -39.83 -21.44
CA PRO A 14 8.10 -41.05 -21.85
C PRO A 14 8.59 -41.54 -23.25
N GLN A 15 8.73 -42.85 -23.41
CA GLN A 15 8.84 -43.54 -24.71
C GLN A 15 7.47 -43.64 -25.41
N PRO A 16 7.41 -43.79 -26.76
CA PRO A 16 6.15 -43.82 -27.52
C PRO A 16 5.56 -45.24 -27.65
N PRO A 17 4.22 -45.40 -27.73
CA PRO A 17 3.59 -46.66 -28.11
C PRO A 17 3.32 -46.75 -29.64
N PRO A 18 3.10 -47.96 -30.18
CA PRO A 18 3.07 -48.23 -31.62
C PRO A 18 1.74 -47.89 -32.31
N THR A 19 1.84 -47.82 -33.63
CA THR A 19 0.92 -47.19 -34.58
C THR A 19 -0.21 -48.12 -35.10
N GLN A 20 -1.40 -47.51 -35.23
CA GLN A 20 -2.46 -47.70 -36.27
C GLN A 20 -3.47 -48.87 -36.21
N PRO A 21 -4.66 -48.80 -36.87
CA PRO A 21 -5.20 -47.73 -37.76
C PRO A 21 -6.64 -47.22 -37.47
N ASN A 22 -6.88 -46.01 -38.00
CA ASN A 22 -8.10 -45.35 -38.47
C ASN A 22 -9.49 -45.99 -38.24
N ASN A 23 -10.41 -45.18 -37.69
CA ASN A 23 -11.62 -44.78 -38.41
C ASN A 23 -12.07 -43.36 -38.01
N GLN A 24 -12.25 -42.53 -39.05
CA GLN A 24 -12.71 -41.14 -39.01
C GLN A 24 -14.15 -41.02 -38.53
N ILE A 25 -14.41 -40.05 -37.65
CA ILE A 25 -15.56 -39.15 -37.79
C ILE A 25 -15.08 -37.74 -37.43
N GLU A 26 -14.85 -36.93 -38.47
CA GLU A 26 -14.70 -35.49 -38.38
C GLU A 26 -16.06 -34.85 -38.06
N ILE A 27 -16.13 -34.08 -36.98
CA ILE A 27 -17.07 -32.95 -36.90
C ILE A 27 -16.24 -31.73 -36.54
N SER A 28 -15.95 -30.95 -37.58
CA SER A 28 -15.31 -29.65 -37.52
C SER A 28 -16.29 -28.62 -36.94
N VAL A 29 -16.07 -28.19 -35.70
CA VAL A 29 -16.56 -26.90 -35.21
C VAL A 29 -15.34 -26.01 -34.98
N LYS A 30 -15.06 -25.17 -36.00
CA LYS A 30 -14.13 -24.04 -35.92
C LYS A 30 -14.59 -23.09 -34.81
N LEU A 31 -13.92 -23.15 -33.66
CA LEU A 31 -13.85 -22.05 -32.72
C LEU A 31 -12.39 -21.60 -32.66
N ASN A 32 -12.15 -20.50 -33.37
CA ASN A 32 -10.95 -19.70 -33.28
C ASN A 32 -10.70 -19.33 -31.81
N ALA A 33 -9.77 -20.03 -31.17
CA ALA A 33 -9.10 -19.59 -29.97
C ALA A 33 -7.63 -20.01 -30.09
N LYS A 34 -6.78 -19.04 -30.46
CA LYS A 34 -5.32 -19.21 -30.45
C LYS A 34 -4.86 -19.56 -29.03
N PRO A 35 -3.84 -20.43 -28.88
CA PRO A 35 -3.36 -20.93 -27.60
C PRO A 35 -2.17 -20.11 -27.11
N THR A 36 -2.11 -19.81 -25.81
CA THR A 36 -0.86 -19.40 -25.17
C THR A 36 -0.58 -20.26 -23.94
N PHE A 37 0.04 -21.40 -24.25
CA PHE A 37 1.13 -22.07 -23.55
C PHE A 37 1.34 -21.80 -22.04
N TYR A 38 0.96 -22.80 -21.24
CA TYR A 38 1.74 -23.28 -20.11
C TYR A 38 2.24 -24.69 -20.45
N THR A 39 3.54 -24.86 -20.61
CA THR A 39 4.34 -26.04 -20.22
C THR A 39 5.78 -25.83 -20.69
N CYS A 40 6.71 -25.76 -19.74
CA CYS A 40 7.90 -26.62 -19.66
C CYS A 40 8.68 -26.17 -18.43
N LEU A 41 8.75 -27.05 -17.44
CA LEU A 41 9.64 -26.89 -16.31
C LEU A 41 11.13 -27.17 -16.81
N HIS A 42 12.09 -27.45 -15.90
CA HIS A 42 13.44 -28.16 -15.88
C HIS A 42 14.00 -29.36 -16.79
N ARG A 43 15.28 -29.26 -17.24
CA ARG A 43 16.40 -30.29 -17.24
C ARG A 43 16.44 -31.57 -18.14
N PRO A 44 17.63 -32.22 -18.38
CA PRO A 44 19.01 -31.98 -17.86
C PRO A 44 20.17 -32.01 -18.90
N ILE A 45 21.35 -31.49 -18.52
CA ILE A 45 22.66 -31.90 -19.05
C ILE A 45 23.41 -32.60 -17.91
N SER A 46 23.86 -33.83 -18.16
CA SER A 46 24.82 -34.58 -17.35
C SER A 46 25.55 -35.52 -18.31
N ILE A 47 26.88 -35.55 -18.23
CA ILE A 47 27.93 -36.38 -18.88
C ILE A 47 29.13 -35.40 -18.97
N LEU A 48 30.32 -35.58 -18.41
CA LEU A 48 31.06 -36.75 -17.93
C LEU A 48 32.13 -36.29 -16.92
N THR A 49 32.45 -37.15 -15.97
CA THR A 49 33.52 -37.05 -14.97
C THR A 49 34.87 -37.53 -15.52
N ASP A 50 35.95 -37.17 -14.79
CA ASP A 50 37.28 -37.81 -14.70
C ASP A 50 38.22 -37.63 -15.92
N THR A 51 39.45 -37.13 -15.82
CA THR A 51 40.60 -37.50 -14.97
C THR A 51 41.70 -36.44 -15.23
N CYS A 52 42.42 -35.88 -14.26
CA CYS A 52 43.77 -36.34 -13.88
C CYS A 52 44.39 -35.45 -12.75
N ARG A 53 44.63 -36.08 -11.60
CA ARG A 53 45.88 -36.13 -10.80
C ARG A 53 46.71 -34.85 -10.49
N VAL A 54 46.68 -34.51 -9.18
CA VAL A 54 47.55 -33.73 -8.25
C VAL A 54 49.09 -33.88 -8.53
N PRO A 55 50.01 -32.88 -8.27
CA PRO A 55 50.28 -32.38 -6.93
C PRO A 55 50.72 -30.92 -6.68
N LEU A 56 50.57 -30.52 -5.41
CA LEU A 56 51.20 -29.39 -4.72
C LEU A 56 52.71 -29.27 -5.07
N LYS A 57 53.17 -28.07 -5.43
CA LYS A 57 54.09 -27.26 -4.60
C LYS A 57 54.30 -25.86 -5.20
N ASP A 58 54.73 -24.97 -4.32
CA ASP A 58 55.40 -23.68 -4.55
C ASP A 58 54.54 -22.42 -4.52
N GLN A 59 54.72 -21.72 -3.40
CA GLN A 59 54.31 -20.37 -3.10
C GLN A 59 55.20 -19.37 -3.85
N PRO A 60 54.66 -18.36 -4.57
CA PRO A 60 55.48 -17.27 -5.10
C PRO A 60 55.52 -16.08 -4.14
N PRO A 61 56.59 -15.26 -4.21
CA PRO A 61 56.93 -14.27 -3.20
C PRO A 61 56.07 -13.01 -3.28
N GLU A 62 56.04 -12.31 -2.15
CA GLU A 62 55.39 -11.03 -1.92
C GLU A 62 56.07 -9.93 -2.74
N LEU A 63 55.35 -9.35 -3.71
CA LEU A 63 55.82 -8.25 -4.56
C LEU A 63 55.95 -6.96 -3.76
N THR A 64 57.05 -6.24 -3.95
CA THR A 64 57.36 -5.02 -3.21
C THR A 64 56.61 -3.81 -3.76
N GLU A 65 56.37 -2.81 -2.92
CA GLU A 65 55.53 -1.64 -3.22
C GLU A 65 56.02 -0.78 -4.40
N ASN A 66 57.30 -0.91 -4.79
CA ASN A 66 57.87 -0.22 -5.94
C ASN A 66 57.50 -0.90 -7.28
N GLU A 67 57.25 -2.21 -7.31
CA GLU A 67 56.84 -2.94 -8.52
C GLU A 67 55.36 -2.68 -8.87
N ARG A 68 54.52 -2.42 -7.86
CA ARG A 68 53.12 -1.97 -8.06
C ARG A 68 53.01 -0.57 -8.66
N LYS A 69 53.95 0.32 -8.36
CA LYS A 69 53.94 1.71 -8.87
C LYS A 69 54.34 1.77 -10.36
N GLN A 70 55.16 0.84 -10.83
CA GLN A 70 55.54 0.76 -12.24
C GLN A 70 54.36 0.27 -13.12
N ILE A 71 53.58 -0.71 -12.63
CA ILE A 71 52.42 -1.24 -13.36
C ILE A 71 51.28 -0.20 -13.48
N TRP A 72 51.16 0.71 -12.51
CA TRP A 72 50.14 1.77 -12.56
C TRP A 72 50.46 2.89 -13.58
N ALA A 73 51.74 3.05 -13.95
CA ALA A 73 52.15 4.01 -14.98
C ALA A 73 51.87 3.51 -16.41
N ASP A 74 51.95 2.20 -16.65
CA ASP A 74 51.76 1.60 -17.99
C ASP A 74 50.28 1.40 -18.37
N VAL A 75 49.34 1.47 -17.43
CA VAL A 75 47.88 1.40 -17.70
C VAL A 75 47.29 2.77 -18.05
N SER A 76 48.04 3.86 -17.87
CA SER A 76 47.52 5.22 -18.02
C SER A 76 47.67 5.82 -19.43
N ILE A 77 48.20 5.07 -20.40
CA ILE A 77 48.35 5.53 -21.80
C ILE A 77 47.87 4.42 -22.74
N GLU A 78 46.55 4.35 -22.97
CA GLU A 78 45.82 3.71 -24.10
C GLU A 78 44.34 3.61 -23.65
N GLY A 79 43.31 4.13 -24.32
CA GLY A 79 43.21 4.96 -25.50
C GLY A 79 41.78 5.54 -25.55
N GLU A 80 41.67 6.80 -25.97
CA GLU A 80 40.45 7.37 -26.50
C GLU A 80 40.12 6.75 -27.87
N LEU A 81 38.83 6.61 -28.19
CA LEU A 81 38.16 6.98 -29.46
C LEU A 81 37.09 5.97 -29.94
N SER A 82 35.89 6.52 -30.22
CA SER A 82 34.99 6.23 -31.36
C SER A 82 33.56 5.78 -31.03
N ASP A 83 32.63 6.63 -31.47
CA ASP A 83 31.20 6.38 -31.75
C ASP A 83 30.96 5.18 -32.69
N SER A 84 29.81 4.52 -32.55
CA SER A 84 28.88 4.12 -33.65
C SER A 84 27.63 3.37 -33.15
N GLU A 85 26.48 4.00 -33.40
CA GLU A 85 25.23 3.50 -34.02
C GLU A 85 24.42 2.26 -33.54
N GLU A 86 23.12 2.38 -33.82
CA GLU A 86 21.95 1.60 -33.44
C GLU A 86 21.87 0.18 -34.04
N GLU A 87 21.25 -0.77 -33.33
CA GLU A 87 20.37 -1.75 -34.00
C GLU A 87 19.21 -2.26 -33.12
N ASN A 88 18.03 -2.25 -33.73
CA ASN A 88 16.72 -2.68 -33.22
C ASN A 88 16.64 -4.20 -32.97
N ALA A 89 16.04 -4.62 -31.86
CA ALA A 89 15.44 -5.97 -31.74
C ALA A 89 14.10 -5.97 -30.98
N LYS A 90 13.04 -6.07 -31.77
CA LYS A 90 11.61 -6.16 -31.43
C LYS A 90 11.21 -7.59 -31.09
N VAL A 91 10.70 -7.91 -29.88
CA VAL A 91 9.87 -9.13 -29.66
C VAL A 91 8.87 -9.01 -28.47
N ILE A 92 7.59 -8.81 -28.83
CA ILE A 92 6.32 -9.49 -28.43
C ILE A 92 5.92 -9.70 -26.94
N ARG A 93 4.68 -9.22 -26.67
CA ARG A 93 3.82 -9.26 -25.46
C ARG A 93 2.99 -10.57 -25.33
N SER A 94 2.68 -11.03 -24.10
CA SER A 94 1.56 -11.95 -23.83
C SER A 94 1.06 -11.89 -22.36
N ASP A 95 -0.27 -11.84 -22.17
CA ASP A 95 -1.02 -11.67 -20.90
C ASP A 95 -1.70 -12.99 -20.39
N GLY A 96 -1.92 -13.15 -19.07
CA GLY A 96 -2.71 -14.25 -18.42
C GLY A 96 -3.05 -14.05 -16.91
N PRO A 97 -4.06 -14.75 -16.31
CA PRO A 97 -5.01 -14.19 -15.31
C PRO A 97 -4.81 -14.45 -13.79
N ASP A 98 -3.70 -15.02 -13.30
CA ASP A 98 -3.50 -15.36 -11.86
C ASP A 98 -3.05 -14.18 -10.96
N SER A 99 -3.24 -12.95 -11.43
CA SER A 99 -2.55 -11.77 -10.91
C SER A 99 -3.12 -11.17 -9.60
N SER A 100 -4.36 -11.49 -9.20
CA SER A 100 -5.11 -10.68 -8.21
C SER A 100 -4.99 -11.09 -6.73
N ALA A 101 -4.99 -12.38 -6.38
CA ALA A 101 -4.89 -12.85 -4.98
C ALA A 101 -3.45 -12.74 -4.44
N LEU A 102 -2.46 -13.03 -5.30
CA LEU A 102 -1.05 -12.75 -5.04
C LEU A 102 -0.79 -11.25 -4.86
N LYS A 103 -1.59 -10.39 -5.50
CA LYS A 103 -1.47 -8.93 -5.35
C LYS A 103 -1.71 -8.47 -3.93
N ILE A 104 -2.71 -9.04 -3.24
CA ILE A 104 -3.11 -8.64 -1.89
C ILE A 104 -2.07 -9.06 -0.84
N GLU A 105 -1.57 -10.31 -0.93
CA GLU A 105 -0.50 -10.78 -0.02
C GLU A 105 0.82 -10.07 -0.29
N LEU A 106 1.10 -9.75 -1.56
CA LEU A 106 2.23 -8.93 -1.98
C LEU A 106 2.09 -7.49 -1.44
N ASP A 107 0.90 -6.90 -1.47
CA ASP A 107 0.63 -5.59 -0.88
C ASP A 107 0.83 -5.62 0.65
N GLN A 108 0.44 -6.71 1.32
CA GLN A 108 0.62 -6.87 2.76
C GLN A 108 2.09 -7.05 3.16
N LEU A 109 2.85 -7.89 2.44
CA LEU A 109 4.29 -8.04 2.64
C LEU A 109 5.03 -6.76 2.27
N LYS A 110 4.60 -6.06 1.23
CA LYS A 110 5.14 -4.77 0.81
C LYS A 110 4.95 -3.70 1.88
N SER A 111 3.80 -3.68 2.58
CA SER A 111 3.61 -2.76 3.72
C SER A 111 4.53 -3.08 4.91
N LYS A 112 4.77 -4.36 5.21
CA LYS A 112 5.71 -4.78 6.27
C LYS A 112 7.17 -4.51 5.89
N ILE A 113 7.51 -4.71 4.63
CA ILE A 113 8.84 -4.41 4.09
C ILE A 113 9.06 -2.90 4.08
N GLN A 114 8.05 -2.09 3.76
CA GLN A 114 8.11 -0.63 3.91
C GLN A 114 8.31 -0.19 5.37
N ALA A 115 7.62 -0.83 6.32
CA ALA A 115 7.79 -0.52 7.75
C ALA A 115 9.17 -0.92 8.28
N LEU A 116 9.73 -2.05 7.82
CA LEU A 116 11.09 -2.46 8.19
C LEU A 116 12.16 -1.65 7.46
N GLN A 117 11.91 -1.21 6.22
CA GLN A 117 12.79 -0.29 5.49
C GLN A 117 12.79 1.09 6.12
N SER A 118 11.63 1.63 6.53
CA SER A 118 11.60 2.91 7.23
C SER A 118 12.39 2.84 8.54
N HIS A 119 12.28 1.73 9.27
CA HIS A 119 13.04 1.50 10.50
C HIS A 119 14.55 1.32 10.23
N PHE A 120 14.93 0.68 9.13
CA PHE A 120 16.33 0.53 8.73
C PHE A 120 16.95 1.83 8.22
N ASP A 121 16.20 2.64 7.47
CA ASP A 121 16.62 3.95 6.98
C ASP A 121 16.79 4.95 8.13
N GLU A 122 15.89 4.89 9.11
CA GLU A 122 16.02 5.64 10.36
C GLU A 122 17.30 5.22 11.11
N LYS A 123 17.56 3.90 11.23
CA LYS A 123 18.79 3.39 11.85
C LYS A 123 20.06 3.70 11.07
N SER A 124 20.00 3.73 9.74
CA SER A 124 21.14 4.08 8.88
C SER A 124 21.47 5.57 8.96
N LYS A 125 20.45 6.45 9.03
CA LYS A 125 20.65 7.87 9.30
C LYS A 125 21.23 8.11 10.70
N GLU A 126 20.76 7.37 11.70
CA GLU A 126 21.31 7.41 13.06
C GLU A 126 22.78 6.94 13.11
N LEU A 127 23.13 5.92 12.33
CA LEU A 127 24.52 5.47 12.21
C LEU A 127 25.41 6.50 11.51
N LYS A 128 24.95 7.09 10.41
CA LYS A 128 25.72 8.13 9.70
C LYS A 128 25.96 9.36 10.55
N SER A 129 24.95 9.82 11.29
CA SER A 129 25.16 10.94 12.22
C SER A 129 26.14 10.59 13.34
N LYS A 130 26.12 9.34 13.83
CA LYS A 130 27.14 8.83 14.78
C LYS A 130 28.53 8.74 14.17
N GLU A 131 28.64 8.32 12.92
CA GLU A 131 29.91 8.26 12.16
C GLU A 131 30.52 9.66 11.96
N GLU A 132 29.69 10.65 11.62
CA GLU A 132 30.10 12.05 11.50
C GLU A 132 30.58 12.61 12.85
N ILE A 133 29.90 12.27 13.94
CA ILE A 133 30.32 12.64 15.30
C ILE A 133 31.65 11.95 15.66
N ILE A 134 31.84 10.68 15.27
CA ILE A 134 33.08 9.94 15.52
C ILE A 134 34.22 10.57 14.71
N ALA A 135 34.04 10.84 13.42
CA ALA A 135 35.04 11.49 12.58
C ALA A 135 35.43 12.88 13.10
N ALA A 136 34.45 13.66 13.58
CA ALA A 136 34.71 14.94 14.24
C ALA A 136 35.54 14.77 15.53
N LYS A 137 35.24 13.75 16.35
CA LYS A 137 36.03 13.42 17.54
C LYS A 137 37.43 12.92 17.21
N GLU A 138 37.59 12.10 16.18
CA GLU A 138 38.87 11.60 15.68
C GLU A 138 39.77 12.76 15.24
N LYS A 139 39.19 13.72 14.49
CA LYS A 139 39.89 14.93 14.07
C LYS A 139 40.37 15.76 15.26
N VAL A 140 39.51 15.96 16.27
CA VAL A 140 39.89 16.65 17.51
C VAL A 140 40.99 15.87 18.24
N ILE A 141 40.92 14.55 18.30
CA ILE A 141 41.97 13.72 18.92
C ILE A 141 43.29 13.89 18.17
N GLN A 142 43.27 13.87 16.83
CA GLN A 142 44.46 14.09 16.01
C GLN A 142 45.05 15.48 16.25
N GLU A 143 44.23 16.53 16.24
CA GLU A 143 44.66 17.90 16.57
C GLU A 143 45.26 17.99 17.99
N LYS A 144 44.71 17.25 18.95
CA LYS A 144 45.26 17.17 20.32
C LYS A 144 46.54 16.36 20.38
N LEU A 145 46.68 15.27 19.62
CA LEU A 145 47.91 14.49 19.51
C LEU A 145 49.03 15.33 18.87
N ASP A 146 48.72 16.06 17.80
CA ASP A 146 49.67 16.97 17.15
C ASP A 146 50.06 18.12 18.10
N SER A 147 49.11 18.65 18.87
CA SER A 147 49.38 19.64 19.93
C SER A 147 50.25 19.06 21.04
N ILE A 148 50.01 17.82 21.46
CA ILE A 148 50.83 17.14 22.48
C ILE A 148 52.23 16.87 21.94
N ALA A 149 52.38 16.46 20.68
CA ALA A 149 53.67 16.27 20.04
C ALA A 149 54.45 17.59 19.91
N LEU A 150 53.77 18.68 19.53
CA LEU A 150 54.33 20.03 19.55
C LEU A 150 54.77 20.44 20.97
N LEU A 151 53.91 20.26 21.97
CA LEU A 151 54.23 20.58 23.37
C LEU A 151 55.34 19.70 23.92
N GLN A 152 55.41 18.41 23.57
CA GLN A 152 56.51 17.52 23.93
C GLN A 152 57.82 17.94 23.26
N SER A 153 57.78 18.37 21.99
CA SER A 153 58.94 18.92 21.29
C SER A 153 59.40 20.25 21.90
N GLU A 154 58.46 21.08 22.34
CA GLU A 154 58.74 22.34 23.01
C GLU A 154 59.28 22.13 24.42
N VAL A 155 58.72 21.20 25.20
CA VAL A 155 59.23 20.77 26.51
C VAL A 155 60.63 20.16 26.39
N ALA A 156 60.88 19.32 25.38
CA ALA A 156 62.22 18.79 25.09
C ALA A 156 63.19 19.90 24.67
N SER A 157 62.73 20.90 23.90
CA SER A 157 63.52 22.07 23.54
C SER A 157 63.83 22.95 24.76
N LEU A 158 62.89 23.09 25.69
CA LEU A 158 63.00 23.89 26.91
C LEU A 158 63.85 23.18 27.98
N GLN A 159 63.78 21.84 28.08
CA GLN A 159 64.72 21.04 28.87
C GLN A 159 66.15 21.12 28.32
N LYS A 160 66.32 21.22 26.99
CA LYS A 160 67.63 21.41 26.33
C LYS A 160 68.13 22.86 26.38
N LYS A 161 67.24 23.83 26.59
CA LYS A 161 67.51 25.26 26.82
C LYS A 161 67.41 25.66 28.30
N GLY A 162 67.65 24.73 29.21
CA GLY A 162 67.79 25.00 30.63
C GLY A 162 69.07 25.76 30.96
N THR A 163 69.20 27.00 30.48
CA THR A 163 69.95 28.13 31.06
C THR A 163 69.82 29.35 30.14
N VAL A 164 69.27 30.44 30.68
CA VAL A 164 69.26 31.84 30.17
C VAL A 164 68.23 32.20 29.08
N ASP A 165 67.06 32.69 29.51
CA ASP A 165 66.63 34.10 29.36
C ASP A 165 65.12 34.20 29.65
N VAL A 166 64.78 34.70 30.85
CA VAL A 166 63.43 34.61 31.46
C VAL A 166 62.61 35.88 31.22
N GLU A 167 63.24 37.03 30.96
CA GLU A 167 62.57 38.33 30.94
C GLU A 167 61.82 38.61 29.60
N GLU A 168 62.41 38.29 28.44
CA GLU A 168 61.81 38.63 27.13
C GLU A 168 60.60 37.73 26.77
N ARG A 169 60.59 36.48 27.25
CA ARG A 169 59.49 35.53 27.03
C ARG A 169 58.25 35.86 27.88
N ILE A 170 58.43 36.45 29.06
CA ILE A 170 57.34 36.86 29.96
C ILE A 170 56.53 38.00 29.33
N GLY A 171 57.19 38.98 28.68
CA GLY A 171 56.50 40.09 27.99
C GLY A 171 55.63 39.63 26.80
N LYS A 172 56.12 38.72 25.96
CA LYS A 172 55.34 38.14 24.84
C LYS A 172 54.20 37.25 25.32
N ALA A 173 54.38 36.52 26.42
CA ALA A 173 53.32 35.72 27.03
C ALA A 173 52.21 36.61 27.62
N HIS A 174 52.55 37.73 28.28
CA HIS A 174 51.57 38.69 28.79
C HIS A 174 50.78 39.40 27.69
N ALA A 175 51.42 39.77 26.57
CA ALA A 175 50.71 40.35 25.43
C ALA A 175 49.71 39.36 24.81
N ARG A 176 50.10 38.08 24.66
CA ARG A 176 49.19 37.01 24.19
C ARG A 176 48.07 36.72 25.17
N ALA A 177 48.33 36.77 26.48
CA ALA A 177 47.30 36.61 27.51
C ALA A 177 46.26 37.74 27.44
N GLY A 178 46.68 39.00 27.26
CA GLY A 178 45.76 40.13 27.10
C GLY A 178 44.95 40.09 25.80
N GLU A 179 45.51 39.57 24.70
CA GLU A 179 44.79 39.32 23.45
C GLU A 179 43.70 38.24 23.63
N LEU A 180 44.05 37.13 24.28
CA LEU A 180 43.12 36.03 24.58
C LEU A 180 42.01 36.47 25.55
N GLU A 181 42.34 37.32 26.53
CA GLU A 181 41.36 37.89 27.45
C GLU A 181 40.33 38.77 26.72
N LYS A 182 40.78 39.62 25.77
CA LYS A 182 39.88 40.40 24.92
C LYS A 182 38.97 39.52 24.05
N GLN A 183 39.49 38.41 23.52
CA GLN A 183 38.68 37.44 22.77
C GLN A 183 37.67 36.74 23.67
N ALA A 184 38.05 36.36 24.88
CA ALA A 184 37.16 35.76 25.87
C ALA A 184 36.03 36.72 26.27
N ASP A 185 36.34 37.99 26.49
CA ASP A 185 35.34 39.02 26.80
C ASP A 185 34.41 39.34 25.64
N LYS A 186 34.88 39.24 24.39
CA LYS A 186 34.04 39.36 23.20
C LYS A 186 33.07 38.18 23.09
N LEU A 187 33.57 36.95 23.22
CA LEU A 187 32.75 35.73 23.20
C LEU A 187 31.73 35.70 24.34
N LYS A 188 32.10 36.18 25.53
CA LYS A 188 31.19 36.27 26.68
C LYS A 188 30.03 37.23 26.42
N ARG A 189 30.28 38.36 25.75
CA ARG A 189 29.21 39.31 25.35
C ARG A 189 28.29 38.71 24.29
N GLU A 190 28.86 38.06 23.26
CA GLU A 190 28.08 37.39 22.21
C GLU A 190 27.21 36.25 22.75
N LEU A 191 27.74 35.47 23.70
CA LEU A 191 27.00 34.41 24.39
C LEU A 191 25.85 34.99 25.24
N GLY A 192 26.08 36.13 25.90
CA GLY A 192 25.03 36.86 26.61
C GLY A 192 23.89 37.29 25.68
N THR A 193 24.21 37.89 24.54
CA THR A 193 23.20 38.32 23.55
C THR A 193 22.42 37.14 22.96
N GLN A 194 23.10 36.05 22.58
CA GLN A 194 22.42 34.86 22.06
C GLN A 194 21.52 34.20 23.11
N ASN A 195 21.88 34.26 24.39
CA ASN A 195 21.05 33.71 25.46
C ASN A 195 19.76 34.51 25.65
N GLU A 196 19.78 35.83 25.50
CA GLU A 196 18.56 36.66 25.55
C GLU A 196 17.67 36.45 24.32
N GLU A 197 18.27 36.32 23.12
CA GLU A 197 17.52 35.93 21.92
C GLU A 197 16.87 34.55 22.07
N LYS A 198 17.60 33.58 22.64
CA LYS A 198 17.08 32.24 22.94
C LYS A 198 15.86 32.30 23.84
N LYS A 199 15.89 33.09 24.92
CA LYS A 199 14.73 33.28 25.81
C LYS A 199 13.54 33.93 25.08
N ALA A 200 13.81 34.90 24.22
CA ALA A 200 12.76 35.52 23.40
C ALA A 200 12.14 34.49 22.43
N PHE A 201 12.94 33.63 21.81
CA PHE A 201 12.44 32.53 20.98
C PHE A 201 11.67 31.49 21.79
N GLU A 202 12.16 31.08 22.96
CA GLU A 202 11.46 30.14 23.85
C GLU A 202 10.08 30.68 24.26
N SER A 203 9.95 31.97 24.58
CA SER A 203 8.64 32.56 24.91
C SER A 203 7.68 32.56 23.72
N ARG A 204 8.16 32.86 22.50
CA ARG A 204 7.36 32.78 21.27
C ARG A 204 6.96 31.35 20.91
N VAL A 205 7.83 30.38 21.13
CA VAL A 205 7.54 28.95 20.94
C VAL A 205 6.46 28.50 21.93
N ASN A 206 6.56 28.87 23.20
CA ASN A 206 5.55 28.54 24.21
C ASN A 206 4.19 29.17 23.90
N GLU A 207 4.16 30.41 23.39
CA GLU A 207 2.92 31.06 22.97
C GLU A 207 2.31 30.38 21.73
N ALA A 208 3.14 30.03 20.76
CA ALA A 208 2.72 29.28 19.58
C ALA A 208 2.19 27.88 19.95
N GLU A 209 2.84 27.20 20.89
CA GLU A 209 2.41 25.89 21.38
C GLU A 209 1.03 25.96 22.06
N LYS A 210 0.79 26.97 22.90
CA LYS A 210 -0.53 27.21 23.51
C LYS A 210 -1.62 27.43 22.44
N LYS A 211 -1.33 28.22 21.40
CA LYS A 211 -2.26 28.43 20.27
C LYS A 211 -2.53 27.15 19.50
N VAL A 212 -1.51 26.32 19.28
CA VAL A 212 -1.67 25.00 18.65
C VAL A 212 -2.54 24.07 19.48
N GLN A 213 -2.33 24.03 20.80
CA GLN A 213 -3.17 23.24 21.72
C GLN A 213 -4.63 23.74 21.72
N GLU A 214 -4.85 25.06 21.74
CA GLU A 214 -6.18 25.65 21.66
C GLU A 214 -6.87 25.28 20.34
N LEU A 215 -6.20 25.45 19.20
CA LEU A 215 -6.73 25.07 17.89
C LEU A 215 -7.00 23.56 17.80
N SER A 216 -6.14 22.72 18.37
CA SER A 216 -6.36 21.27 18.44
C SER A 216 -7.63 20.93 19.23
N SER A 217 -7.87 21.62 20.34
CA SER A 217 -9.09 21.41 21.15
C SER A 217 -10.36 21.83 20.40
N LYS A 218 -10.31 22.94 19.65
CA LYS A 218 -11.41 23.40 18.80
C LYS A 218 -11.66 22.43 17.64
N LEU A 219 -10.60 21.91 17.03
CA LEU A 219 -10.70 20.92 15.95
C LEU A 219 -11.34 19.62 16.43
N GLU A 220 -10.97 19.14 17.62
CA GLU A 220 -11.57 17.94 18.21
C GLU A 220 -13.08 18.13 18.50
N ASN A 221 -13.46 19.31 19.01
CA ASN A 221 -14.88 19.63 19.24
C ASN A 221 -15.67 19.68 17.93
N LEU A 222 -15.11 20.28 16.87
CA LEU A 222 -15.73 20.29 15.54
C LEU A 222 -15.83 18.89 14.92
N GLN A 223 -14.83 18.04 15.16
CA GLN A 223 -14.87 16.64 14.72
C GLN A 223 -16.02 15.88 15.41
N LYS A 224 -16.18 16.06 16.73
CA LYS A 224 -17.29 15.45 17.49
C LYS A 224 -18.66 15.90 16.98
N THR A 225 -18.86 17.19 16.73
CA THR A 225 -20.15 17.69 16.21
C THR A 225 -20.43 17.20 14.79
N ASN A 226 -19.40 17.09 13.94
CA ASN A 226 -19.52 16.51 12.59
C ASN A 226 -19.92 15.03 12.66
N ASP A 227 -19.26 14.23 13.50
CA ASP A 227 -19.60 12.81 13.68
C ASP A 227 -21.03 12.64 14.22
N GLU A 228 -21.47 13.52 15.12
CA GLU A 228 -22.85 13.53 15.61
C GLU A 228 -23.85 13.87 14.47
N GLN A 229 -23.60 14.91 13.69
CA GLN A 229 -24.43 15.29 12.54
C GLN A 229 -24.50 14.17 11.50
N LYS A 230 -23.36 13.55 11.17
CA LYS A 230 -23.29 12.41 10.26
C LYS A 230 -24.13 11.24 10.75
N SER A 231 -24.11 10.94 12.04
CA SER A 231 -24.94 9.90 12.63
C SER A 231 -26.44 10.20 12.53
N LYS A 232 -26.84 11.46 12.71
CA LYS A 232 -28.23 11.92 12.56
C LYS A 232 -28.69 11.79 11.11
N ILE A 233 -27.87 12.22 10.15
CA ILE A 233 -28.15 12.09 8.71
C ILE A 233 -28.36 10.62 8.34
N GLN A 234 -27.49 9.71 8.79
CA GLN A 234 -27.65 8.28 8.52
C GLN A 234 -28.93 7.69 9.12
N LYS A 235 -29.38 8.17 10.29
CA LYS A 235 -30.65 7.73 10.88
C LYS A 235 -31.84 8.20 10.03
N PHE A 236 -31.85 9.46 9.61
CA PHE A 236 -32.90 10.00 8.74
C PHE A 236 -32.92 9.31 7.38
N GLU A 237 -31.76 9.03 6.78
CA GLU A 237 -31.67 8.33 5.50
C GLU A 237 -32.25 6.90 5.57
N ARG A 238 -32.01 6.18 6.66
CA ARG A 238 -32.61 4.84 6.86
C ARG A 238 -34.13 4.92 7.04
N ALA A 239 -34.61 5.86 7.86
CA ALA A 239 -36.04 6.05 8.08
C ALA A 239 -36.75 6.42 6.76
N LEU A 240 -36.13 7.26 5.94
CA LEU A 240 -36.64 7.64 4.63
C LEU A 240 -36.70 6.45 3.67
N LYS A 241 -35.65 5.62 3.58
CA LYS A 241 -35.68 4.40 2.75
C LYS A 241 -36.76 3.42 3.17
N VAL A 242 -36.94 3.20 4.48
CA VAL A 242 -38.01 2.34 5.00
C VAL A 242 -39.38 2.89 4.61
N ALA A 243 -39.60 4.20 4.79
CA ALA A 243 -40.86 4.84 4.40
C ALA A 243 -41.12 4.74 2.88
N GLU A 244 -40.09 4.90 2.04
CA GLU A 244 -40.20 4.73 0.58
C GLU A 244 -40.52 3.28 0.19
N GLU A 245 -39.84 2.30 0.78
CA GLU A 245 -40.09 0.87 0.55
C GLU A 245 -41.50 0.47 0.98
N GLU A 246 -41.93 0.91 2.16
CA GLU A 246 -43.30 0.69 2.66
C GLU A 246 -44.33 1.34 1.74
N MET A 247 -44.10 2.58 1.29
CA MET A 247 -44.99 3.26 0.34
C MET A 247 -45.11 2.49 -0.98
N ILE A 248 -44.01 1.99 -1.54
CA ILE A 248 -44.01 1.20 -2.77
C ILE A 248 -44.76 -0.11 -2.55
N LYS A 249 -44.53 -0.78 -1.41
CA LYS A 249 -45.23 -2.02 -1.04
C LYS A 249 -46.73 -1.79 -0.90
N PHE A 250 -47.16 -0.76 -0.17
CA PHE A 250 -48.56 -0.42 0.00
C PHE A 250 -49.23 -0.05 -1.34
N LYS A 251 -48.52 0.67 -2.22
CA LYS A 251 -49.02 0.94 -3.58
C LYS A 251 -49.22 -0.35 -4.37
N PHE A 252 -48.26 -1.26 -4.35
CA PHE A 252 -48.35 -2.53 -5.06
C PHE A 252 -49.45 -3.45 -4.49
N GLU A 253 -49.60 -3.49 -3.16
CA GLU A 253 -50.66 -4.24 -2.50
C GLU A 253 -52.04 -3.65 -2.80
N ALA A 254 -52.18 -2.33 -2.79
CA ALA A 254 -53.42 -1.64 -3.15
C ALA A 254 -53.79 -1.86 -4.62
N THR A 255 -52.83 -1.79 -5.55
CA THR A 255 -53.10 -2.03 -6.98
C THR A 255 -53.43 -3.49 -7.28
N SER A 256 -52.73 -4.45 -6.64
CA SER A 256 -53.04 -5.88 -6.80
C SER A 256 -54.41 -6.24 -6.22
N LYS A 257 -54.73 -5.81 -5.00
CA LYS A 257 -56.06 -5.98 -4.40
C LYS A 257 -57.15 -5.28 -5.21
N SER A 258 -56.89 -4.08 -5.73
CA SER A 258 -57.84 -3.39 -6.61
C SER A 258 -58.09 -4.18 -7.89
N LYS A 259 -57.07 -4.82 -8.46
CA LYS A 259 -57.19 -5.65 -9.67
C LYS A 259 -57.95 -6.94 -9.40
N GLU A 260 -57.60 -7.66 -8.34
CA GLU A 260 -58.34 -8.86 -7.88
C GLU A 260 -59.81 -8.52 -7.59
N LEU A 261 -60.06 -7.40 -6.90
CA LEU A 261 -61.41 -6.91 -6.66
C LEU A 261 -62.14 -6.64 -7.99
N SER A 262 -61.52 -5.92 -8.94
CA SER A 262 -62.14 -5.64 -10.24
C SER A 262 -62.44 -6.90 -11.06
N GLU A 263 -61.60 -7.94 -10.98
CA GLU A 263 -61.77 -9.21 -11.68
C GLU A 263 -62.88 -10.08 -11.04
N VAL A 264 -62.92 -10.15 -9.70
CA VAL A 264 -63.94 -10.91 -8.95
C VAL A 264 -65.31 -10.19 -8.96
N HIS A 265 -65.32 -8.86 -9.05
CA HIS A 265 -66.52 -8.06 -8.83
C HIS A 265 -67.14 -7.47 -10.11
N GLY A 266 -66.47 -7.57 -11.26
CA GLY A 266 -66.99 -7.11 -12.56
C GLY A 266 -68.31 -7.79 -12.99
N ALA A 267 -68.67 -8.93 -12.38
CA ALA A 267 -69.92 -9.64 -12.61
C ALA A 267 -70.69 -10.02 -11.33
N TRP A 268 -70.18 -9.72 -10.13
CA TRP A 268 -70.76 -10.20 -8.85
C TRP A 268 -71.32 -9.09 -7.95
N LEU A 269 -70.93 -7.83 -8.11
CA LEU A 269 -71.51 -6.73 -7.32
C LEU A 269 -72.98 -6.52 -7.71
N PRO A 270 -73.93 -6.65 -6.77
CA PRO A 270 -75.31 -6.25 -7.04
C PRO A 270 -75.35 -4.81 -7.53
N HIS A 271 -76.21 -4.53 -8.53
CA HIS A 271 -76.27 -3.23 -9.21
C HIS A 271 -76.35 -2.04 -8.22
N TRP A 272 -77.04 -2.20 -7.09
CA TRP A 272 -77.13 -1.19 -6.03
C TRP A 272 -75.76 -0.87 -5.40
N LEU A 273 -74.91 -1.87 -5.12
CA LEU A 273 -73.60 -1.69 -4.48
C LEU A 273 -72.57 -1.09 -5.47
N ALA A 274 -72.65 -1.45 -6.75
CA ALA A 274 -71.83 -0.81 -7.79
C ALA A 274 -72.14 0.70 -7.91
N VAL A 275 -73.43 1.07 -7.86
CA VAL A 275 -73.87 2.48 -7.85
C VAL A 275 -73.35 3.22 -6.61
N HIS A 276 -73.39 2.59 -5.42
CA HIS A 276 -72.84 3.18 -4.21
C HIS A 276 -71.31 3.34 -4.26
N PHE A 277 -70.60 2.36 -4.84
CA PHE A 277 -69.15 2.43 -5.00
C PHE A 277 -68.74 3.57 -5.93
N ILE A 278 -69.41 3.73 -7.07
CA ILE A 278 -69.19 4.84 -8.00
C ILE A 278 -69.49 6.19 -7.30
N ARG A 279 -70.54 6.25 -6.48
CA ARG A 279 -70.87 7.46 -5.70
C ARG A 279 -69.78 7.81 -4.69
N CYS A 280 -69.28 6.82 -3.94
CA CYS A 280 -68.17 7.02 -3.01
C CYS A 280 -66.88 7.43 -3.72
N GLN A 281 -66.57 6.83 -4.88
CA GLN A 281 -65.43 7.21 -5.70
C GLN A 281 -65.53 8.67 -6.14
N SER A 282 -66.68 9.08 -6.69
CA SER A 282 -66.90 10.48 -7.10
C SER A 282 -66.76 11.45 -5.93
N PHE A 283 -67.26 11.09 -4.75
CA PHE A 283 -67.16 11.92 -3.54
C PHE A 283 -65.72 12.07 -3.03
N MET A 284 -64.94 10.97 -3.04
CA MET A 284 -63.53 11.03 -2.67
C MET A 284 -62.70 11.80 -3.70
N GLU A 285 -63.00 11.65 -4.99
CA GLU A 285 -62.33 12.37 -6.07
C GLU A 285 -62.61 13.88 -5.99
N THR A 286 -63.87 14.29 -5.74
CA THR A 286 -64.20 15.70 -5.53
C THR A 286 -63.48 16.26 -4.30
N HIS A 287 -63.50 15.56 -3.16
CA HIS A 287 -62.86 16.03 -1.94
C HIS A 287 -61.33 16.05 -2.03
N TRP A 288 -60.73 15.10 -2.78
CA TRP A 288 -59.31 15.12 -3.10
C TRP A 288 -58.96 16.33 -3.98
N ASN A 289 -59.76 16.60 -5.01
CA ASN A 289 -59.51 17.74 -5.91
C ASN A 289 -59.72 19.09 -5.23
N GLU A 290 -60.71 19.22 -4.35
CA GLU A 290 -61.01 20.46 -3.62
C GLU A 290 -60.02 20.76 -2.49
N HIS A 291 -59.57 19.74 -1.76
CA HIS A 291 -58.78 19.95 -0.53
C HIS A 291 -57.42 19.25 -0.54
N GLY A 292 -57.33 18.03 -1.04
CA GLY A 292 -56.10 17.23 -1.00
C GLY A 292 -55.03 17.71 -1.98
N LYS A 293 -55.41 17.91 -3.25
CA LYS A 293 -54.51 18.34 -4.32
C LYS A 293 -53.92 19.73 -4.07
N PRO A 294 -54.70 20.77 -3.69
CA PRO A 294 -54.13 22.08 -3.39
C PRO A 294 -53.14 22.04 -2.20
N ALA A 295 -53.43 21.27 -1.16
CA ALA A 295 -52.53 21.12 -0.02
C ALA A 295 -51.20 20.46 -0.42
N MET A 296 -51.24 19.43 -1.26
CA MET A 296 -50.05 18.76 -1.79
C MET A 296 -49.22 19.67 -2.70
N ASP A 297 -49.89 20.45 -3.57
CA ASP A 297 -49.22 21.40 -4.45
C ASP A 297 -48.49 22.49 -3.65
N ILE A 298 -49.08 22.99 -2.55
CA ILE A 298 -48.44 23.94 -1.63
C ILE A 298 -47.17 23.34 -0.99
N VAL A 299 -47.23 22.08 -0.56
CA VAL A 299 -46.06 21.39 0.01
C VAL A 299 -44.95 21.24 -1.03
N PHE A 300 -45.30 20.86 -2.25
CA PHE A 300 -44.35 20.72 -3.35
C PHE A 300 -43.70 22.06 -3.71
N GLN A 301 -44.49 23.13 -3.76
CA GLN A 301 -44.01 24.49 -4.01
C GLN A 301 -43.02 24.94 -2.92
N LYS A 302 -43.37 24.78 -1.63
CA LYS A 302 -42.46 25.12 -0.52
C LYS A 302 -41.17 24.32 -0.54
N ALA A 303 -41.22 23.04 -0.93
CA ALA A 303 -40.02 22.22 -1.08
C ALA A 303 -39.09 22.76 -2.18
N GLN A 304 -39.65 23.17 -3.32
CA GLN A 304 -38.88 23.79 -4.41
C GLN A 304 -38.29 25.15 -4.01
N GLU A 305 -39.07 25.99 -3.32
CA GLU A 305 -38.58 27.28 -2.80
C GLU A 305 -37.38 27.10 -1.86
N LYS A 306 -37.45 26.12 -0.95
CA LYS A 306 -36.34 25.81 -0.03
C LYS A 306 -35.12 25.25 -0.74
N LYS A 307 -35.31 24.46 -1.80
CA LYS A 307 -34.20 24.02 -2.66
C LYS A 307 -33.49 25.19 -3.34
N VAL A 308 -34.24 26.10 -3.96
CA VAL A 308 -33.67 27.31 -4.61
C VAL A 308 -32.95 28.18 -3.58
N GLN A 309 -33.50 28.31 -2.36
CA GLN A 309 -32.86 29.05 -1.27
C GLN A 309 -31.52 28.41 -0.84
N ALA A 310 -31.44 27.09 -0.79
CA ALA A 310 -30.20 26.36 -0.49
C ALA A 310 -29.15 26.51 -1.60
N GLU A 311 -29.59 26.52 -2.87
CA GLU A 311 -28.71 26.72 -4.03
C GLU A 311 -28.08 28.12 -4.03
N LYS A 312 -28.88 29.17 -3.82
CA LYS A 312 -28.40 30.56 -3.66
C LYS A 312 -27.43 30.74 -2.48
N TRP A 313 -27.66 30.02 -1.38
CA TRP A 313 -26.74 30.06 -0.23
C TRP A 313 -25.39 29.41 -0.53
N ALA A 314 -25.37 28.34 -1.34
CA ALA A 314 -24.15 27.61 -1.68
C ALA A 314 -23.31 28.30 -2.78
N GLU A 315 -23.96 29.02 -3.69
CA GLU A 315 -23.34 29.74 -4.82
C GLU A 315 -22.10 30.58 -4.44
N PRO A 316 -22.13 31.50 -3.45
CA PRO A 316 -20.96 32.30 -3.09
C PRO A 316 -19.79 31.48 -2.53
N HIS A 317 -20.08 30.37 -1.85
CA HIS A 317 -19.06 29.48 -1.30
C HIS A 317 -18.38 28.66 -2.40
N VAL A 318 -19.16 28.17 -3.37
CA VAL A 318 -18.64 27.46 -4.55
C VAL A 318 -17.81 28.39 -5.42
N GLU A 319 -18.27 29.61 -5.67
CA GLU A 319 -17.53 30.62 -6.43
C GLU A 319 -16.23 31.03 -5.73
N THR A 320 -16.24 31.14 -4.39
CA THR A 320 -15.01 31.41 -3.61
C THR A 320 -13.99 30.28 -3.76
N ILE A 321 -14.43 29.03 -3.73
CA ILE A 321 -13.56 27.86 -3.94
C ILE A 321 -12.99 27.90 -5.36
N LYS A 322 -13.84 28.14 -6.36
CA LYS A 322 -13.46 28.19 -7.78
C LYS A 322 -12.42 29.27 -8.06
N THR A 323 -12.66 30.48 -7.54
CA THR A 323 -11.88 31.68 -7.92
C THR A 323 -10.65 31.92 -7.05
N LYS A 324 -10.70 31.62 -5.75
CA LYS A 324 -9.58 31.91 -4.82
C LYS A 324 -8.74 30.69 -4.49
N TRP A 325 -9.39 29.57 -4.17
CA TRP A 325 -8.68 28.42 -3.61
C TRP A 325 -8.04 27.53 -4.68
N ILE A 326 -8.73 27.26 -5.79
CA ILE A 326 -8.18 26.42 -6.87
C ILE A 326 -6.90 27.04 -7.48
N PRO A 327 -6.86 28.34 -7.83
CA PRO A 327 -5.64 28.95 -8.38
C PRO A 327 -4.51 29.02 -7.35
N ALA A 328 -4.79 29.40 -6.10
CA ALA A 328 -3.78 29.45 -5.05
C ALA A 328 -3.13 28.08 -4.79
N LEU A 329 -3.93 27.02 -4.79
CA LEU A 329 -3.43 25.66 -4.65
C LEU A 329 -2.57 25.24 -5.84
N LYS A 330 -2.96 25.64 -7.06
CA LYS A 330 -2.19 25.37 -8.28
C LYS A 330 -0.82 26.04 -8.26
N GLU A 331 -0.75 27.32 -7.88
CA GLU A 331 0.51 28.06 -7.74
C GLU A 331 1.42 27.44 -6.67
N GLN A 332 0.88 27.13 -5.50
CA GLN A 332 1.62 26.46 -4.43
C GLN A 332 2.13 25.07 -4.86
N TRP A 333 1.34 24.32 -5.63
CA TRP A 333 1.73 23.01 -6.13
C TRP A 333 2.88 23.08 -7.15
N VAL A 334 2.90 24.11 -8.01
CA VAL A 334 4.01 24.33 -8.95
C VAL A 334 5.31 24.64 -8.19
N VAL A 335 5.27 25.47 -7.15
CA VAL A 335 6.44 25.79 -6.30
C VAL A 335 6.95 24.56 -5.56
N VAL A 336 6.05 23.75 -5.00
CA VAL A 336 6.43 22.50 -4.34
C VAL A 336 7.06 21.54 -5.34
N LYS A 337 6.51 21.42 -6.56
CA LYS A 337 7.05 20.55 -7.59
C LYS A 337 8.46 20.98 -8.01
N THR A 338 8.68 22.27 -8.30
CA THR A 338 10.00 22.76 -8.74
C THR A 338 11.07 22.59 -7.67
N ASN A 339 10.73 22.78 -6.40
CA ASN A 339 11.68 22.61 -5.30
C ASN A 339 11.97 21.13 -4.98
N THR A 340 10.96 20.25 -5.13
CA THR A 340 11.06 18.84 -4.72
C THR A 340 11.65 17.95 -5.83
N GLU A 341 11.45 18.29 -7.10
CA GLU A 341 11.90 17.52 -8.27
C GLU A 341 13.42 17.20 -8.28
N PRO A 342 14.34 18.16 -8.05
CA PRO A 342 15.78 17.85 -8.02
C PRO A 342 16.16 16.95 -6.84
N HIS A 343 15.49 17.09 -5.69
CA HIS A 343 15.74 16.24 -4.53
C HIS A 343 15.26 14.81 -4.75
N VAL A 344 14.11 14.62 -5.40
CA VAL A 344 13.59 13.30 -5.76
C VAL A 344 14.47 12.61 -6.80
N GLN A 345 14.94 13.33 -7.82
CA GLN A 345 15.87 12.76 -8.81
C GLN A 345 17.22 12.38 -8.19
N SER A 346 17.76 13.22 -7.30
CA SER A 346 18.99 12.93 -6.55
C SER A 346 18.85 11.72 -5.61
N LEU A 347 17.74 11.66 -4.87
CA LEU A 347 17.40 10.50 -4.03
C LEU A 347 17.23 9.23 -4.87
N SER A 348 16.55 9.31 -6.00
CA SER A 348 16.35 8.19 -6.93
C SER A 348 17.68 7.63 -7.42
N LYS A 349 18.58 8.50 -7.92
CA LYS A 349 19.92 8.11 -8.37
C LYS A 349 20.73 7.44 -7.26
N LYS A 350 20.79 8.06 -6.08
CA LYS A 350 21.52 7.51 -4.92
C LYS A 350 20.94 6.18 -4.44
N THR A 351 19.62 6.02 -4.51
CA THR A 351 18.95 4.77 -4.11
C THR A 351 19.30 3.62 -5.05
N ILE A 352 19.37 3.88 -6.37
CA ILE A 352 19.79 2.87 -7.36
C ILE A 352 21.24 2.44 -7.11
N GLU A 353 22.15 3.39 -6.88
CA GLU A 353 23.57 3.11 -6.60
C GLU A 353 23.73 2.28 -5.31
N VAL A 354 23.05 2.65 -4.23
CA VAL A 354 23.09 1.90 -2.95
C VAL A 354 22.47 0.52 -3.11
N PHE A 355 21.42 0.37 -3.92
CA PHE A 355 20.79 -0.92 -4.17
C PHE A 355 21.72 -1.88 -4.93
N GLU A 356 22.38 -1.43 -6.00
CA GLU A 356 23.34 -2.25 -6.73
C GLU A 356 24.56 -2.61 -5.87
N ALA A 357 25.08 -1.67 -5.07
CA ALA A 357 26.17 -1.94 -4.13
C ALA A 357 25.78 -2.92 -3.01
N SER A 358 24.55 -2.81 -2.48
CA SER A 358 24.02 -3.74 -1.48
C SER A 358 23.83 -5.14 -2.06
N LYS A 359 23.27 -5.22 -3.27
CA LYS A 359 23.07 -6.48 -3.99
C LYS A 359 24.40 -7.19 -4.25
N SER A 360 25.43 -6.48 -4.71
CA SER A 360 26.76 -7.07 -4.92
C SER A 360 27.41 -7.52 -3.60
N ALA A 361 27.26 -6.77 -2.52
CA ALA A 361 27.77 -7.15 -1.19
C ALA A 361 27.04 -8.34 -0.56
N VAL A 362 25.73 -8.46 -0.75
CA VAL A 362 24.90 -9.51 -0.13
C VAL A 362 24.93 -10.83 -0.91
N THR A 363 25.15 -10.79 -2.23
CA THR A 363 25.22 -11.97 -3.10
C THR A 363 26.11 -13.11 -2.55
N PRO A 364 27.38 -12.87 -2.14
CA PRO A 364 28.23 -13.95 -1.62
C PRO A 364 27.71 -14.56 -0.31
N HIS A 365 27.00 -13.79 0.52
CA HIS A 365 26.42 -14.30 1.78
C HIS A 365 25.17 -15.14 1.53
N VAL A 366 24.35 -14.76 0.54
CA VAL A 366 23.18 -15.55 0.11
C VAL A 366 23.62 -16.87 -0.51
N VAL A 367 24.66 -16.87 -1.35
CA VAL A 367 25.24 -18.10 -1.91
C VAL A 367 25.74 -19.01 -0.78
N ARG A 368 26.51 -18.47 0.17
CA ARG A 368 27.01 -19.25 1.32
C ARG A 368 25.90 -19.82 2.20
N ALA A 369 24.85 -19.04 2.46
CA ALA A 369 23.69 -19.51 3.22
C ALA A 369 22.93 -20.61 2.46
N HIS A 370 22.81 -20.49 1.13
CA HIS A 370 22.20 -21.50 0.29
C HIS A 370 23.01 -22.81 0.30
N GLU A 371 24.34 -22.71 0.14
CA GLU A 371 25.26 -23.85 0.24
C GLU A 371 25.20 -24.54 1.61
N PHE A 372 25.02 -23.76 2.69
CA PHE A 372 24.89 -24.32 4.03
C PHE A 372 23.54 -25.02 4.26
N ILE A 373 22.46 -24.49 3.71
CA ILE A 373 21.09 -24.99 3.94
C ILE A 373 20.75 -26.17 3.00
N ASP A 374 21.31 -26.20 1.79
CA ASP A 374 20.99 -27.23 0.78
C ASP A 374 21.16 -28.67 1.31
N PRO A 375 22.25 -29.05 2.01
CA PRO A 375 22.40 -30.40 2.56
C PRO A 375 21.25 -30.82 3.49
N TYR A 376 20.83 -29.91 4.39
CA TYR A 376 19.72 -30.16 5.32
C TYR A 376 18.38 -30.27 4.59
N PHE A 377 18.17 -29.46 3.55
CA PHE A 377 16.95 -29.53 2.74
C PHE A 377 16.90 -30.81 1.91
N GLN A 378 18.03 -31.26 1.35
CA GLN A 378 18.12 -32.53 0.63
C GLN A 378 17.86 -33.72 1.57
N GLU A 379 18.35 -33.67 2.81
CA GLU A 379 18.10 -34.69 3.82
C GLU A 379 16.63 -34.73 4.25
N ALA A 380 16.03 -33.58 4.58
CA ALA A 380 14.61 -33.48 4.87
C ALA A 380 13.74 -33.94 3.68
N LYS A 381 14.17 -33.67 2.44
CA LYS A 381 13.52 -34.16 1.22
C LYS A 381 13.61 -35.68 1.10
N LYS A 382 14.73 -36.32 1.44
CA LYS A 382 14.84 -37.80 1.46
C LYS A 382 13.83 -38.42 2.42
N PHE A 383 13.65 -37.84 3.61
CA PHE A 383 12.71 -38.35 4.61
C PHE A 383 11.25 -38.08 4.25
N SER A 384 10.94 -36.89 3.71
CA SER A 384 9.56 -36.47 3.45
C SER A 384 8.98 -37.00 2.14
N LYS A 385 9.83 -37.20 1.11
CA LYS A 385 9.41 -37.66 -0.21
C LYS A 385 8.54 -38.93 -0.19
N PRO A 386 8.89 -40.04 0.50
CA PRO A 386 8.04 -41.23 0.51
C PRO A 386 6.64 -40.97 1.10
N TYR A 387 6.53 -40.14 2.14
CA TYR A 387 5.24 -39.79 2.74
C TYR A 387 4.41 -38.86 1.84
N ILE A 388 5.04 -37.89 1.18
CA ILE A 388 4.37 -37.02 0.21
C ILE A 388 3.87 -37.84 -0.97
N ASP A 389 4.67 -38.78 -1.48
CA ASP A 389 4.31 -39.68 -2.58
C ASP A 389 3.17 -40.64 -2.15
N GLN A 390 3.18 -41.12 -0.91
CA GLN A 390 2.10 -41.93 -0.36
C GLN A 390 0.79 -41.13 -0.24
N ILE A 391 0.84 -39.90 0.28
CA ILE A 391 -0.33 -39.01 0.34
C ILE A 391 -0.81 -38.68 -1.07
N ALA A 392 0.09 -38.40 -2.00
CA ALA A 392 -0.26 -38.09 -3.39
C ALA A 392 -0.92 -39.29 -4.08
N THR A 393 -0.40 -40.51 -3.90
CA THR A 393 -0.97 -41.74 -4.48
C THR A 393 -2.34 -42.07 -3.91
N VAL A 394 -2.53 -41.98 -2.59
CA VAL A 394 -3.83 -42.19 -1.93
C VAL A 394 -4.85 -41.14 -2.36
N THR A 395 -4.41 -39.88 -2.49
CA THR A 395 -5.33 -38.76 -2.77
C THR A 395 -5.65 -38.60 -4.26
N LYS A 396 -4.81 -39.13 -5.17
CA LYS A 396 -4.96 -39.03 -6.63
C LYS A 396 -6.34 -39.48 -7.15
N PRO A 397 -6.84 -40.69 -6.84
CA PRO A 397 -8.14 -41.14 -7.35
C PRO A 397 -9.31 -40.27 -6.86
N HIS A 398 -9.24 -39.78 -5.61
CA HIS A 398 -10.27 -38.91 -5.05
C HIS A 398 -10.26 -37.52 -5.71
N VAL A 399 -9.08 -36.94 -5.95
CA VAL A 399 -8.95 -35.67 -6.67
C VAL A 399 -9.41 -35.78 -8.12
N ASP A 400 -9.09 -36.88 -8.79
CA ASP A 400 -9.52 -37.12 -10.17
C ASP A 400 -11.04 -37.33 -10.26
N THR A 401 -11.63 -38.04 -9.30
CA THR A 401 -13.10 -38.20 -9.19
C THR A 401 -13.78 -36.86 -8.97
N VAL A 402 -13.28 -36.05 -8.02
CA VAL A 402 -13.81 -34.70 -7.75
C VAL A 402 -13.67 -33.80 -8.98
N ARG A 403 -12.54 -33.87 -9.70
CA ARG A 403 -12.31 -33.12 -10.95
C ARG A 403 -13.33 -33.49 -12.03
N VAL A 404 -13.61 -34.79 -12.20
CA VAL A 404 -14.61 -35.27 -13.17
C VAL A 404 -16.02 -34.84 -12.77
N ALA A 405 -16.37 -34.94 -11.49
CA ALA A 405 -17.67 -34.53 -10.98
C ALA A 405 -17.91 -33.01 -11.11
N ILE A 406 -16.86 -32.19 -10.93
CA ILE A 406 -16.95 -30.73 -11.00
C ILE A 406 -16.93 -30.20 -12.45
N LYS A 407 -16.30 -30.89 -13.41
CA LYS A 407 -16.22 -30.50 -14.83
C LYS A 407 -17.53 -29.92 -15.43
N PRO A 408 -18.71 -30.57 -15.30
CA PRO A 408 -19.96 -30.02 -15.86
C PRO A 408 -20.38 -28.70 -15.20
N TYR A 409 -20.15 -28.54 -13.90
CA TYR A 409 -20.45 -27.30 -13.17
C TYR A 409 -19.48 -26.18 -13.55
N THR A 410 -18.18 -26.49 -13.69
CA THR A 410 -17.19 -25.51 -14.19
C THR A 410 -17.56 -25.00 -15.58
N LYS A 411 -18.00 -25.88 -16.50
CA LYS A 411 -18.47 -25.45 -17.83
C LYS A 411 -19.65 -24.48 -17.76
N LYS A 412 -20.64 -24.76 -16.91
CA LYS A 412 -21.80 -23.86 -16.70
C LYS A 412 -21.38 -22.51 -16.10
N VAL A 413 -20.47 -22.53 -15.12
CA VAL A 413 -19.94 -21.31 -14.48
C VAL A 413 -19.14 -20.47 -15.47
N VAL A 414 -18.24 -21.08 -16.26
CA VAL A 414 -17.45 -20.38 -17.29
C VAL A 414 -18.37 -19.75 -18.35
N HIS A 415 -19.43 -20.45 -18.78
CA HIS A 415 -20.39 -19.91 -19.73
C HIS A 415 -21.19 -18.73 -19.15
N ALA A 416 -21.68 -18.86 -17.93
CA ALA A 416 -22.39 -17.79 -17.24
C ALA A 416 -21.49 -16.57 -17.00
N TYR A 417 -20.24 -16.80 -16.59
CA TYR A 417 -19.24 -15.77 -16.39
C TYR A 417 -18.86 -15.07 -17.70
N GLY A 418 -18.76 -15.82 -18.81
CA GLY A 418 -18.54 -15.25 -20.14
C GLY A 418 -19.69 -14.35 -20.61
N LYS A 419 -20.95 -14.74 -20.34
CA LYS A 419 -22.11 -13.87 -20.59
C LYS A 419 -22.07 -12.61 -19.72
N PHE A 420 -21.79 -12.78 -18.43
CA PHE A 420 -21.66 -11.68 -17.47
C PHE A 420 -20.58 -10.69 -17.90
N LEU A 421 -19.38 -11.15 -18.26
CA LEU A 421 -18.30 -10.29 -18.72
C LEU A 421 -18.68 -9.50 -19.97
N LYS A 422 -19.34 -10.13 -20.95
CA LYS A 422 -19.83 -9.43 -22.14
C LYS A 422 -20.81 -8.31 -21.77
N SER A 423 -21.81 -8.60 -20.93
CA SER A 423 -22.76 -7.61 -20.44
C SER A 423 -22.10 -6.49 -19.64
N ALA A 424 -21.14 -6.83 -18.77
CA ALA A 424 -20.38 -5.88 -17.98
C ALA A 424 -19.55 -4.95 -18.87
N THR A 425 -18.88 -5.47 -19.91
CA THR A 425 -18.13 -4.64 -20.86
C THR A 425 -19.04 -3.69 -21.65
N THR A 426 -20.21 -4.15 -22.10
CA THR A 426 -21.19 -3.28 -22.77
C THR A 426 -21.70 -2.18 -21.85
N TYR A 427 -22.02 -2.51 -20.60
CA TYR A 427 -22.50 -1.55 -19.61
C TYR A 427 -21.41 -0.56 -19.18
N HIS A 428 -20.16 -1.03 -19.03
CA HIS A 428 -19.00 -0.18 -18.77
C HIS A 428 -18.81 0.86 -19.87
N HIS A 429 -18.91 0.45 -21.15
CA HIS A 429 -18.83 1.38 -22.28
C HIS A 429 -20.00 2.39 -22.27
N GLN A 430 -21.22 1.97 -21.95
CA GLN A 430 -22.37 2.88 -21.83
C GLN A 430 -22.16 3.92 -20.72
N ILE A 431 -21.73 3.48 -19.54
CA ILE A 431 -21.42 4.38 -18.42
C ILE A 431 -20.25 5.30 -18.79
N GLN A 432 -19.23 4.80 -19.47
CA GLN A 432 -18.09 5.62 -19.88
C GLN A 432 -18.54 6.79 -20.77
N VAL A 433 -19.47 6.54 -21.71
CA VAL A 433 -20.08 7.58 -22.53
C VAL A 433 -20.90 8.56 -21.68
N THR A 434 -21.76 8.06 -20.77
CA THR A 434 -22.59 8.92 -19.91
C THR A 434 -21.77 9.76 -18.92
N VAL A 435 -20.73 9.18 -18.32
CA VAL A 435 -19.79 9.87 -17.43
C VAL A 435 -19.00 10.92 -18.19
N GLN A 436 -18.54 10.60 -19.39
CA GLN A 436 -17.87 11.57 -20.26
C GLN A 436 -18.78 12.75 -20.62
N GLU A 437 -20.03 12.49 -21.01
CA GLU A 437 -21.00 13.54 -21.32
C GLU A 437 -21.33 14.42 -20.10
N THR A 438 -21.53 13.81 -18.94
CA THR A 438 -21.82 14.54 -17.70
C THR A 438 -20.63 15.35 -17.20
N LEU A 439 -19.41 14.81 -17.27
CA LEU A 439 -18.19 15.55 -16.94
C LEU A 439 -17.96 16.74 -17.88
N LYS A 440 -18.28 16.60 -19.17
CA LYS A 440 -18.16 17.69 -20.17
C LYS A 440 -19.23 18.76 -20.05
N ARG A 441 -20.42 18.45 -19.48
CA ARG A 441 -21.54 19.39 -19.32
C ARG A 441 -21.28 20.48 -18.27
N HIS A 442 -20.45 20.24 -17.26
CA HIS A 442 -20.15 21.25 -16.24
C HIS A 442 -18.73 21.82 -16.42
N GLU A 443 -18.60 23.15 -16.38
CA GLU A 443 -17.31 23.83 -16.56
C GLU A 443 -16.25 23.43 -15.51
N LEU A 444 -16.68 23.06 -14.30
CA LEU A 444 -15.81 22.63 -13.21
C LEU A 444 -15.26 21.21 -13.39
N THR A 445 -16.04 20.32 -13.99
CA THR A 445 -15.66 18.91 -14.20
C THR A 445 -15.08 18.65 -15.58
N ARG A 446 -15.21 19.60 -16.50
CA ARG A 446 -14.61 19.57 -17.83
C ARG A 446 -13.10 19.29 -17.83
N PRO A 447 -12.25 19.91 -16.97
CA PRO A 447 -10.83 19.56 -16.90
C PRO A 447 -10.55 18.16 -16.30
N LEU A 448 -11.54 17.57 -15.61
CA LEU A 448 -11.46 16.22 -15.03
C LEU A 448 -11.94 15.12 -16.00
N ALA A 449 -12.47 15.47 -17.18
CA ALA A 449 -12.84 14.53 -18.24
C ALA A 449 -11.61 13.93 -18.96
N THR A 450 -10.67 13.40 -18.18
CA THR A 450 -9.51 12.68 -18.69
C THR A 450 -9.89 11.23 -18.98
N ARG A 451 -9.29 10.65 -20.02
CA ARG A 451 -9.59 9.29 -20.48
C ARG A 451 -9.41 8.21 -19.40
N GLU A 452 -8.48 8.44 -18.48
CA GLU A 452 -8.24 7.56 -17.33
C GLU A 452 -9.34 7.69 -16.27
N LEU A 453 -9.75 8.92 -15.93
CA LEU A 453 -10.77 9.16 -14.91
C LEU A 453 -12.15 8.68 -15.38
N GLU A 454 -12.48 8.84 -16.67
CA GLU A 454 -13.68 8.26 -17.29
C GLU A 454 -13.71 6.74 -17.13
N TRP A 455 -12.59 6.07 -17.39
CA TRP A 455 -12.46 4.62 -17.26
C TRP A 455 -12.56 4.14 -15.81
N PHE A 456 -11.92 4.85 -14.86
CA PHE A 456 -12.00 4.54 -13.43
C PHE A 456 -13.40 4.78 -12.87
N ALA A 457 -14.05 5.87 -13.24
CA ALA A 457 -15.42 6.19 -12.80
C ALA A 457 -16.43 5.17 -13.32
N ALA A 458 -16.35 4.78 -14.60
CA ALA A 458 -17.19 3.73 -15.17
C ALA A 458 -16.94 2.37 -14.50
N SER A 459 -15.68 2.05 -14.17
CA SER A 459 -15.32 0.82 -13.45
C SER A 459 -15.85 0.82 -12.02
N ALA A 460 -15.78 1.96 -11.32
CA ALA A 460 -16.29 2.11 -9.96
C ALA A 460 -17.81 1.96 -9.90
N LEU A 461 -18.53 2.56 -10.83
CA LEU A 461 -19.99 2.42 -10.95
C LEU A 461 -20.42 0.99 -11.24
N LEU A 462 -19.63 0.23 -12.02
CA LEU A 462 -19.87 -1.19 -12.28
C LEU A 462 -19.55 -2.09 -11.07
N ALA A 463 -18.49 -1.76 -10.32
CA ALA A 463 -18.06 -2.55 -9.16
C ALA A 463 -18.95 -2.36 -7.92
N LEU A 464 -19.58 -1.20 -7.76
CA LEU A 464 -20.42 -0.86 -6.59
C LEU A 464 -21.55 -1.88 -6.33
N PRO A 465 -22.39 -2.26 -7.33
CA PRO A 465 -23.42 -3.30 -7.14
C PRO A 465 -22.84 -4.65 -6.75
N ILE A 466 -21.70 -5.04 -7.33
CA ILE A 466 -21.02 -6.32 -7.05
C ILE A 466 -20.55 -6.35 -5.59
N ILE A 467 -19.97 -5.26 -5.10
CA ILE A 467 -19.51 -5.12 -3.72
C ILE A 467 -20.69 -5.16 -2.75
N ILE A 468 -21.81 -4.51 -3.07
CA ILE A 468 -23.03 -4.52 -2.25
C ILE A 468 -23.60 -5.94 -2.16
N LEU A 469 -23.75 -6.64 -3.28
CA LEU A 469 -24.21 -8.03 -3.32
C LEU A 469 -23.26 -8.97 -2.57
N PHE A 470 -21.94 -8.78 -2.69
CA PHE A 470 -20.94 -9.54 -1.95
C PHE A 470 -21.04 -9.31 -0.44
N ARG A 471 -21.30 -8.06 0.00
CA ARG A 471 -21.48 -7.72 1.42
C ARG A 471 -22.76 -8.34 1.99
N ILE A 472 -23.86 -8.30 1.25
CA ILE A 472 -25.14 -8.93 1.63
C ILE A 472 -24.98 -10.45 1.69
N GLY A 473 -24.41 -11.07 0.66
CA GLY A 473 -24.15 -12.50 0.63
C GLY A 473 -23.22 -12.94 1.76
N SER A 474 -22.14 -12.21 2.02
CA SER A 474 -21.24 -12.49 3.13
C SER A 474 -21.93 -12.37 4.51
N ALA A 475 -22.85 -11.42 4.69
CA ALA A 475 -23.60 -11.29 5.94
C ALA A 475 -24.57 -12.46 6.18
N ILE A 476 -25.14 -13.02 5.11
CA ILE A 476 -26.09 -14.15 5.17
C ILE A 476 -25.35 -15.48 5.36
N PHE A 477 -24.27 -15.71 4.61
CA PHE A 477 -23.54 -16.99 4.60
C PHE A 477 -22.42 -17.07 5.66
N CYS A 478 -21.77 -15.96 6.00
CA CYS A 478 -20.74 -15.93 7.04
C CYS A 478 -21.34 -15.52 8.38
N LYS A 479 -21.98 -16.47 9.09
CA LYS A 479 -22.31 -16.29 10.51
C LYS A 479 -20.99 -16.06 11.27
N LYS A 480 -20.81 -14.88 11.87
CA LYS A 480 -19.68 -14.62 12.79
C LYS A 480 -19.65 -15.71 13.85
N ALA A 481 -18.56 -16.46 13.93
CA ALA A 481 -18.32 -17.36 15.06
C ALA A 481 -18.33 -16.53 16.36
N LYS A 482 -19.19 -16.92 17.32
CA LYS A 482 -19.16 -16.35 18.67
C LYS A 482 -17.78 -16.61 19.25
N LYS A 483 -17.00 -15.55 19.54
CA LYS A 483 -15.78 -15.68 20.34
C LYS A 483 -16.18 -16.22 21.72
N PRO A 484 -15.51 -17.24 22.26
CA PRO A 484 -15.72 -17.63 23.65
C PRO A 484 -15.28 -16.47 24.54
N THR A 485 -16.14 -16.07 25.47
CA THR A 485 -15.82 -15.15 26.56
C THR A 485 -14.70 -15.77 27.39
N ARG A 486 -13.48 -15.27 27.22
CA ARG A 486 -12.34 -15.64 28.05
C ARG A 486 -12.48 -14.91 29.38
N ASN A 487 -13.21 -15.51 30.32
CA ASN A 487 -13.19 -15.07 31.71
C ASN A 487 -11.79 -15.32 32.27
N GLY A 488 -11.02 -14.24 32.43
CA GLY A 488 -9.82 -14.24 33.24
C GLY A 488 -10.23 -14.10 34.71
N HIS A 489 -10.00 -15.14 35.50
CA HIS A 489 -9.87 -15.00 36.95
C HIS A 489 -8.59 -15.71 37.38
N THR A 490 -7.55 -14.91 37.60
CA THR A 490 -6.36 -15.29 38.34
C THR A 490 -6.31 -14.45 39.61
N ASN A 491 -6.24 -15.17 40.74
CA ASN A 491 -5.51 -14.85 41.97
C ASN A 491 -6.30 -14.59 43.26
N HIS A 492 -5.62 -14.98 44.35
CA HIS A 492 -5.89 -14.92 45.80
C HIS A 492 -6.55 -16.20 46.38
N ALA A 493 -6.02 -16.88 47.41
CA ALA A 493 -4.83 -16.68 48.22
C ALA A 493 -4.49 -17.96 49.02
N ARG A 494 -3.19 -18.24 49.15
CA ARG A 494 -2.47 -18.56 50.40
C ARG A 494 -3.29 -19.16 51.57
N ARG A 495 -3.09 -20.45 51.88
CA ARG A 495 -3.06 -20.97 53.27
C ARG A 495 -2.41 -22.38 53.35
N LYS A 496 -1.11 -22.40 53.64
CA LYS A 496 -0.45 -23.35 54.57
C LYS A 496 -0.38 -22.59 55.91
N ALA A 497 -0.50 -23.14 57.11
CA ALA A 497 -0.57 -24.49 57.63
C ALA A 497 -1.13 -24.44 59.07
N LYS A 498 -1.67 -25.56 59.59
CA LYS A 498 -1.40 -25.99 60.97
C LYS A 498 -1.77 -27.48 61.14
N ARG A 499 -0.76 -28.29 61.45
CA ARG A 499 -0.91 -29.62 62.07
C ARG A 499 -1.27 -29.42 63.55
N GLY A 500 -2.09 -30.31 64.11
CA GLY A 500 -2.34 -30.42 65.56
C GLY A 500 -3.77 -30.88 65.90
N HIS A 501 -3.93 -32.19 66.04
CA HIS A 501 -5.04 -32.98 66.65
C HIS A 501 -5.05 -32.78 68.21
N PRO A 502 -5.85 -33.45 69.07
CA PRO A 502 -7.27 -33.93 69.12
C PRO A 502 -8.10 -33.27 70.27
N ASP A 503 -9.29 -33.86 70.54
CA ASP A 503 -10.11 -33.85 71.79
C ASP A 503 -11.31 -32.90 71.87
N LYS A 504 -12.49 -33.39 71.42
CA LYS A 504 -13.57 -33.90 72.29
C LYS A 504 -14.75 -34.41 71.47
#